data_AF-A0A2U1JWR6-F1
#
_entry.id   AF-A0A2U1JWR6-F1
#
_cell.length_a   1.000
_cell.length_b   1.000
_cell.length_c   1.000
_cell.angle_alpha   90.00
_cell.angle_beta   90.00
_cell.angle_gamma   90.00
#
_symmetry.space_group_name_H-M   'P 1'
#
loop_
_entity.id
_entity.type
_entity.pdbx_description
1 polymer ?
#
loop_
_entity_poly.entity_id
_entity_poly.type
_entity_poly.pdbx_seq_one_letter_code
_entity_poly.pdbx_strand_id
1 'polypeptide(L)'
;MFDKEYTIHLVNQVIKNEIIPSLNNGMAREQAIAMISVLKNVNANTRQNLDPYKEVIDLFVKELDVLFERVSQDNSLQDTNLNRKVKEFQNQLNSIKANQEIKETWEELNGLTSKFITCLYEDHSRTSGYISAVRKLMRKQLNIEMALVS
;
A
#
# COMPACT_ATOMS: atom_id res chain seq x y z
N MET A 1 -31.90 -10.46 -1.50
CA MET A 1 -30.98 -9.71 -2.39
C MET A 1 -29.68 -10.48 -2.40
N PHE A 2 -29.29 -11.07 -3.52
CA PHE A 2 -28.04 -11.85 -3.59
C PHE A 2 -26.84 -10.92 -3.39
N ASP A 3 -25.89 -11.35 -2.57
CA ASP A 3 -24.67 -10.60 -2.29
C ASP A 3 -23.87 -10.42 -3.59
N LYS A 4 -23.70 -9.16 -3.99
CA LYS A 4 -23.02 -8.75 -5.21
C LYS A 4 -21.57 -9.25 -5.22
N GLU A 5 -20.91 -9.30 -4.07
CA GLU A 5 -19.54 -9.79 -3.95
C GLU A 5 -19.46 -11.30 -4.16
N TYR A 6 -20.34 -12.04 -3.48
CA TYR A 6 -20.45 -13.49 -3.66
C TYR A 6 -20.75 -13.85 -5.11
N THR A 7 -21.64 -13.10 -5.75
CA THR A 7 -22.03 -13.32 -7.15
C THR A 7 -20.86 -13.08 -8.11
N ILE A 8 -20.10 -11.99 -7.93
CA ILE A 8 -18.92 -11.71 -8.76
C ILE A 8 -17.82 -12.76 -8.54
N HIS A 9 -17.61 -13.19 -7.29
CA HIS A 9 -16.63 -14.22 -6.97
C HIS A 9 -16.98 -15.56 -7.63
N LEU A 10 -18.23 -16.00 -7.48
CA LEU A 10 -18.73 -17.24 -8.08
C LEU A 10 -18.62 -17.20 -9.60
N VAL A 11 -19.02 -16.10 -10.23
CA VAL A 11 -18.91 -15.92 -11.69
C VAL A 11 -17.44 -15.98 -12.13
N ASN A 12 -16.52 -15.31 -11.42
CA ASN A 12 -15.09 -15.39 -11.73
C ASN A 12 -14.52 -16.81 -11.60
N GLN A 13 -14.95 -17.56 -10.58
CA GLN A 13 -14.50 -18.95 -10.41
C GLN A 13 -15.04 -19.86 -11.51
N VAL A 14 -16.31 -19.75 -11.86
CA VAL A 14 -16.93 -20.55 -12.93
C VAL A 14 -16.27 -20.25 -14.27
N ILE A 15 -16.01 -18.96 -14.59
CA ILE A 15 -15.33 -18.62 -15.85
C ILE A 15 -13.91 -19.23 -15.91
N LYS A 16 -13.15 -19.15 -14.81
CA LYS A 16 -11.77 -19.68 -14.74
C LYS A 16 -11.70 -21.20 -14.77
N ASN A 17 -12.56 -21.86 -14.00
CA ASN A 17 -12.42 -23.29 -13.69
C ASN A 17 -13.25 -24.17 -14.63
N GLU A 18 -14.31 -23.64 -15.25
CA GLU A 18 -15.24 -24.41 -16.06
C GLU A 18 -15.30 -23.92 -17.51
N ILE A 19 -15.41 -22.61 -17.73
CA ILE A 19 -15.60 -22.05 -19.08
C ILE A 19 -14.29 -21.99 -19.88
N ILE A 20 -13.24 -21.34 -19.38
CA ILE A 20 -11.95 -21.21 -20.10
C ILE A 20 -11.36 -22.58 -20.47
N PRO A 21 -11.36 -23.60 -19.59
CA PRO A 21 -10.83 -24.93 -19.91
C PRO A 21 -11.65 -25.69 -20.96
N SER A 22 -12.96 -25.43 -21.06
CA SER A 22 -13.85 -26.09 -22.02
C SER A 22 -13.86 -25.41 -23.41
N LEU A 23 -13.26 -24.23 -23.53
CA LEU A 23 -13.15 -23.50 -24.80
C LEU A 23 -11.96 -24.01 -25.64
N ASN A 24 -12.28 -24.60 -26.80
CA ASN A 24 -11.32 -25.06 -27.81
C ASN A 24 -10.92 -23.97 -28.83
N ASN A 25 -11.64 -22.85 -28.84
CA ASN A 25 -11.38 -21.72 -29.74
C ASN A 25 -10.53 -20.64 -29.02
N GLY A 26 -9.41 -20.26 -29.62
CA GLY A 26 -8.47 -19.28 -29.04
C GLY A 26 -9.09 -17.90 -28.81
N MET A 27 -9.89 -17.40 -29.75
CA MET A 27 -10.57 -16.11 -29.64
C MET A 27 -11.64 -16.11 -28.54
N ALA A 28 -12.40 -17.20 -28.41
CA ALA A 28 -13.37 -17.34 -27.33
C ALA A 28 -12.68 -17.38 -25.94
N ARG A 29 -11.50 -18.00 -25.87
CA ARG A 29 -10.69 -18.04 -24.65
C ARG A 29 -10.19 -16.65 -24.26
N GLU A 30 -9.71 -15.87 -25.23
CA GLU A 30 -9.29 -14.47 -25.02
C GLU A 30 -10.46 -13.59 -24.56
N GLN A 31 -11.65 -13.75 -25.16
CA GLN A 31 -12.85 -13.02 -24.75
C GLN A 31 -13.27 -13.36 -23.31
N ALA A 32 -13.19 -14.63 -22.90
CA ALA A 32 -13.48 -15.04 -21.53
C ALA A 32 -12.48 -14.45 -20.51
N ILE A 33 -11.20 -14.37 -20.88
CA ILE A 33 -10.15 -13.72 -20.06
C ILE A 33 -10.42 -12.21 -19.93
N ALA A 34 -10.76 -11.54 -21.04
CA ALA A 34 -11.13 -10.13 -21.03
C ALA A 34 -12.37 -9.89 -20.14
N MET A 35 -13.34 -10.80 -20.15
CA MET A 35 -14.53 -10.75 -19.29
C MET A 35 -14.17 -10.81 -17.79
N ILE A 36 -13.22 -11.66 -17.40
CA ILE A 36 -12.68 -11.68 -16.01
C ILE A 36 -12.06 -10.32 -15.65
N SER A 37 -11.30 -9.73 -16.57
CA SER A 37 -10.67 -8.42 -16.35
C SER A 37 -11.72 -7.31 -16.15
N VAL A 38 -12.78 -7.31 -16.96
CA VAL A 38 -13.92 -6.39 -16.81
C VAL A 38 -14.64 -6.64 -15.48
N LEU A 39 -14.90 -7.90 -15.11
CA LEU A 39 -15.56 -8.24 -13.84
C LEU A 39 -14.76 -7.83 -12.61
N LYS A 40 -13.42 -7.89 -12.68
CA LYS A 40 -12.53 -7.35 -11.64
C LYS A 40 -12.61 -5.82 -11.54
N ASN A 41 -12.76 -5.13 -12.68
CA ASN A 41 -12.91 -3.68 -12.72
C ASN A 41 -14.32 -3.19 -12.31
N VAL A 42 -15.35 -4.03 -12.43
CA VAL A 42 -16.72 -3.73 -11.96
C VAL A 42 -16.79 -3.64 -10.43
N ASN A 43 -15.77 -4.13 -9.70
CA ASN A 43 -15.67 -3.93 -8.26
C ASN A 43 -14.20 -3.72 -7.82
N ALA A 44 -13.70 -2.50 -8.00
CA ALA A 44 -12.37 -2.05 -7.55
C ALA A 44 -12.13 -2.26 -6.05
N ASN A 45 -13.21 -2.34 -5.26
CA ASN A 45 -13.20 -2.54 -3.80
C ASN A 45 -13.28 -4.01 -3.38
N THR A 46 -13.04 -4.97 -4.29
CA THR A 46 -12.95 -6.38 -3.90
C THR A 46 -11.76 -6.62 -2.96
N ARG A 47 -11.90 -7.52 -1.98
CA ARG A 47 -10.81 -7.91 -1.04
C ARG A 47 -9.47 -8.17 -1.74
N GLN A 48 -9.47 -8.88 -2.87
CA GLN A 48 -8.26 -9.15 -3.66
C GLN A 48 -7.52 -7.90 -4.15
N ASN A 49 -8.22 -6.78 -4.36
CA ASN A 49 -7.61 -5.52 -4.76
C ASN A 49 -7.23 -4.63 -3.57
N LEU A 50 -7.83 -4.84 -2.38
CA LEU A 50 -7.65 -3.99 -1.19
C LEU A 50 -6.70 -4.59 -0.14
N ASP A 51 -6.60 -5.91 -0.05
CA ASP A 51 -5.76 -6.59 0.94
C ASP A 51 -4.26 -6.21 0.84
N PRO A 52 -3.68 -6.00 -0.35
CA PRO A 52 -2.30 -5.54 -0.46
C PRO A 52 -2.10 -4.10 0.01
N TYR A 53 -3.06 -3.22 -0.26
CA TYR A 53 -3.05 -1.87 0.27
C TYR A 53 -3.12 -1.89 1.78
N LYS A 54 -3.92 -2.77 2.38
CA LYS A 54 -3.95 -2.96 3.84
C LYS A 54 -2.60 -3.44 4.39
N GLU A 55 -1.97 -4.43 3.74
CA GLU A 55 -0.66 -4.92 4.17
C GLU A 55 0.42 -3.83 4.09
N VAL A 56 0.40 -3.03 3.02
CA VAL A 56 1.28 -1.86 2.89
C VAL A 56 0.96 -0.80 3.93
N ILE A 57 -0.31 -0.50 4.20
CA ILE A 57 -0.75 0.47 5.22
C ILE A 57 -0.25 0.03 6.60
N ASP A 58 -0.47 -1.22 6.99
CA ASP A 58 -0.04 -1.76 8.28
C ASP A 58 1.48 -1.71 8.43
N LEU A 59 2.20 -2.06 7.35
CA LEU A 59 3.65 -1.96 7.30
C LEU A 59 4.12 -0.52 7.49
N PHE A 60 3.54 0.43 6.75
CA PHE A 60 3.89 1.85 6.82
C PHE A 60 3.62 2.43 8.19
N VAL A 61 2.41 2.22 8.72
CA VAL A 61 2.01 2.71 10.04
C VAL A 61 3.00 2.26 11.11
N LYS A 62 3.32 0.96 11.13
CA LYS A 62 4.24 0.40 12.12
C LYS A 62 5.66 0.92 11.96
N GLU A 63 6.19 0.92 10.74
CA GLU A 63 7.60 1.28 10.51
C GLU A 63 7.81 2.80 10.64
N LEU A 64 6.84 3.63 10.22
CA LEU A 64 6.90 5.08 10.42
C LEU A 64 6.76 5.46 11.89
N ASP A 65 5.86 4.84 12.66
CA ASP A 65 5.77 5.07 14.11
C ASP A 65 7.14 4.83 14.78
N VAL A 66 7.76 3.68 14.50
CA VAL A 66 9.07 3.32 15.06
C VAL A 66 10.15 4.29 14.59
N LEU A 67 10.15 4.71 13.33
CA LEU A 67 11.13 5.66 12.81
C LEU A 67 10.98 7.03 13.46
N PHE A 68 9.76 7.54 13.58
CA PHE A 68 9.50 8.83 14.21
C PHE A 68 9.88 8.81 15.68
N GLU A 69 9.53 7.76 16.42
CA GLU A 69 9.94 7.60 17.81
C GLU A 69 11.48 7.59 17.95
N ARG A 70 12.17 6.85 17.09
CA ARG A 70 13.64 6.80 17.09
C ARG A 70 14.28 8.15 16.75
N VAL A 71 13.68 8.94 15.87
CA VAL A 71 14.18 10.30 15.58
C VAL A 71 13.94 11.22 16.77
N SER A 72 12.78 11.12 17.42
CA SER A 72 12.45 11.94 18.59
C SER A 72 13.32 11.62 19.82
N GLN A 73 13.78 10.38 19.95
CA GLN A 73 14.64 9.94 21.05
C GLN A 73 16.15 10.09 20.76
N ASP A 74 16.53 10.45 19.53
CA ASP A 74 17.93 10.63 19.16
C ASP A 74 18.44 11.99 19.65
N ASN A 75 19.28 11.96 20.70
CA ASN A 75 19.91 13.14 21.27
C ASN A 75 20.73 13.94 20.25
N SER A 76 21.29 13.30 19.21
CA SER A 76 22.07 13.98 18.18
C SER A 76 21.22 14.84 17.22
N LEU A 77 19.90 14.60 17.23
CA LEU A 77 18.92 15.28 16.39
C LEU A 77 18.04 16.26 17.18
N GLN A 78 18.21 16.40 18.51
CA GLN A 78 17.29 17.17 19.34
C GLN A 78 17.04 18.61 18.86
N ASP A 79 18.09 19.30 18.44
CA ASP A 79 18.01 20.70 17.96
C ASP A 79 17.81 20.84 16.44
N THR A 80 17.61 19.73 15.73
CA THR A 80 17.45 19.74 14.26
C THR A 80 16.03 20.11 13.84
N ASN A 81 15.92 20.66 12.62
CA ASN A 81 14.62 20.92 12.00
C ASN A 81 13.84 19.62 11.80
N LEU A 82 14.53 18.52 11.50
CA LEU A 82 13.96 17.19 11.39
C LEU A 82 13.19 16.79 12.66
N ASN A 83 13.82 16.89 13.85
CA ASN A 83 13.15 16.51 15.11
C ASN A 83 11.92 17.37 15.40
N ARG A 84 11.97 18.67 15.06
CA ARG A 84 10.79 19.56 15.21
C ARG A 84 9.63 19.11 14.31
N LYS A 85 9.93 18.78 13.05
CA LYS A 85 8.94 18.29 12.06
C LYS A 85 8.41 16.90 12.40
N VAL A 86 9.19 16.05 13.09
CA VAL A 86 8.75 14.68 13.43
C VAL A 86 7.50 14.68 14.31
N LYS A 87 7.32 15.66 15.21
CA LYS A 87 6.07 15.81 15.97
C LYS A 87 4.86 16.08 15.06
N GLU A 88 5.05 16.91 14.03
CA GLU A 88 4.02 17.16 13.02
C GLU A 88 3.71 15.90 12.21
N PHE A 89 4.74 15.13 11.85
CA PHE A 89 4.57 13.85 11.15
C PHE A 89 3.87 12.79 11.98
N GLN A 90 4.14 12.71 13.29
CA GLN A 90 3.41 11.84 14.22
C GLN A 90 1.93 12.21 14.30
N ASN A 91 1.61 13.50 14.36
CA ASN A 91 0.22 13.96 14.35
C ASN A 91 -0.47 13.62 13.03
N GLN A 92 0.19 13.84 11.88
CA GLN A 92 -0.34 13.45 10.57
C GLN A 92 -0.57 11.94 10.50
N LEU A 93 0.37 11.14 10.97
CA LEU A 93 0.26 9.68 10.99
C LEU A 93 -0.93 9.21 11.83
N ASN A 94 -1.18 9.83 12.99
CA ASN A 94 -2.34 9.51 13.83
C ASN A 94 -3.66 9.89 13.16
N SER A 95 -3.72 11.00 12.43
CA SER A 95 -4.90 11.37 11.65
C SER A 95 -5.15 10.38 10.50
N ILE A 96 -4.09 9.97 9.79
CA ILE A 96 -4.19 9.01 8.68
C ILE A 96 -4.68 7.64 9.19
N LYS A 97 -4.20 7.18 10.36
CA LYS A 97 -4.67 5.93 10.99
C LYS A 97 -6.17 5.93 11.30
N ALA A 98 -6.76 7.11 11.52
CA ALA A 98 -8.19 7.24 11.82
C ALA A 98 -9.06 7.22 10.56
N ASN A 99 -8.45 7.27 9.36
CA ASN A 99 -9.19 7.23 8.11
C ASN A 99 -9.72 5.81 7.84
N GLN A 100 -10.94 5.71 7.31
CA GLN A 100 -11.61 4.43 7.01
C GLN A 100 -11.40 3.99 5.56
N GLU A 101 -11.03 4.93 4.68
CA GLU A 101 -10.85 4.68 3.25
C GLU A 101 -9.43 4.18 2.96
N ILE A 102 -9.31 2.91 2.58
CA ILE A 102 -8.02 2.20 2.39
C ILE A 102 -7.14 2.90 1.34
N LYS A 103 -7.72 3.27 0.20
CA LYS A 103 -6.96 3.87 -0.89
C LYS A 103 -6.43 5.25 -0.51
N GLU A 104 -7.27 6.08 0.09
CA GLU A 104 -6.89 7.40 0.59
C GLU A 104 -5.80 7.28 1.66
N THR A 105 -5.97 6.36 2.60
CA THR A 105 -4.96 6.07 3.65
C THR A 105 -3.60 5.71 3.03
N TRP A 106 -3.58 4.86 2.00
CA TRP A 106 -2.33 4.52 1.30
C TRP A 106 -1.71 5.72 0.58
N GLU A 107 -2.50 6.55 -0.10
CA GLU A 107 -2.00 7.76 -0.77
C GLU A 107 -1.41 8.75 0.23
N GLU A 108 -2.09 8.97 1.36
CA GLU A 108 -1.65 9.85 2.43
C GLU A 108 -0.37 9.34 3.12
N LEU A 109 -0.24 8.03 3.36
CA LEU A 109 0.97 7.42 3.93
C LEU A 109 2.17 7.56 2.99
N ASN A 110 1.98 7.39 1.68
CA ASN A 110 3.04 7.63 0.70
C ASN A 110 3.45 9.11 0.66
N GLY A 111 2.48 10.02 0.73
CA GLY A 111 2.73 11.45 0.82
C GLY A 111 3.52 11.83 2.08
N LEU A 112 3.13 11.31 3.24
CA LEU A 112 3.83 11.51 4.51
C LEU A 112 5.27 10.97 4.45
N THR A 113 5.46 9.77 3.90
CA THR A 113 6.77 9.15 3.75
C THR A 113 7.68 9.96 2.83
N SER A 114 7.13 10.48 1.74
CA SER A 114 7.87 11.35 0.82
C SER A 114 8.32 12.65 1.50
N LYS A 115 7.44 13.29 2.29
CA LYS A 115 7.80 14.49 3.08
C LYS A 115 8.91 14.19 4.09
N PHE A 116 8.82 13.05 4.77
CA PHE A 116 9.83 12.62 5.74
C PHE A 116 11.18 12.38 5.06
N ILE A 117 11.19 11.69 3.91
CA ILE A 117 12.39 11.46 3.10
C ILE A 117 13.06 12.78 2.72
N THR A 118 12.29 13.76 2.22
CA THR A 118 12.82 15.08 1.86
C THR A 118 13.53 15.73 3.05
N CYS A 119 12.91 15.69 4.24
CA CYS A 119 13.52 16.24 5.45
C CYS A 119 14.79 15.48 5.88
N LEU A 120 14.82 14.16 5.70
CA LEU A 120 16.02 13.38 5.98
C LEU A 120 17.20 13.77 5.07
N TYR A 121 16.94 14.05 3.79
CA TYR A 121 17.99 14.47 2.85
C TYR A 121 18.45 15.92 3.04
N GLU A 122 17.61 16.80 3.59
CA GLU A 122 18.01 18.16 3.99
C GLU A 122 19.10 18.14 5.08
N ASP A 123 19.02 17.19 6.03
CA ASP A 123 19.96 17.03 7.16
C ASP A 123 20.92 15.84 6.99
N HIS A 124 21.40 15.60 5.74
CA HIS A 124 22.03 14.34 5.31
C HIS A 124 23.22 13.84 6.16
N SER A 125 23.95 14.74 6.84
CA SER A 125 25.14 14.42 7.62
C SER A 125 24.85 13.61 8.89
N ARG A 126 23.63 13.71 9.45
CA ARG A 126 23.24 13.05 10.71
C ARG A 126 22.14 12.01 10.53
N THR A 127 21.58 11.89 9.33
CA THR A 127 20.36 11.11 9.06
C THR A 127 20.59 9.85 8.23
N SER A 128 21.85 9.53 7.88
CA SER A 128 22.19 8.42 6.98
C SER A 128 21.61 7.07 7.39
N GLY A 129 21.58 6.76 8.69
CA GLY A 129 20.96 5.56 9.24
C GLY A 129 19.45 5.50 9.01
N TYR A 130 18.77 6.63 9.17
CA TYR A 130 17.32 6.76 8.94
C TYR A 130 16.99 6.69 7.45
N ILE A 131 17.80 7.29 6.58
CA ILE A 131 17.65 7.17 5.12
C ILE A 131 17.76 5.71 4.69
N SER A 132 18.72 4.96 5.25
CA SER A 132 18.85 3.52 4.98
C SER A 132 17.61 2.74 5.45
N ALA A 133 17.06 3.07 6.62
CA ALA A 133 15.86 2.44 7.13
C ALA A 133 14.63 2.71 6.25
N VAL A 134 14.43 3.95 5.79
CA VAL A 134 13.34 4.29 4.88
C VAL A 134 13.51 3.61 3.52
N ARG A 135 14.73 3.51 2.98
CA ARG A 135 14.98 2.73 1.76
C ARG A 135 14.60 1.26 1.92
N LYS A 136 14.84 0.68 3.10
CA LYS A 136 14.43 -0.70 3.40
C LYS A 136 12.90 -0.82 3.45
N LEU A 137 12.19 0.15 4.02
CA LEU A 137 10.74 0.23 4.01
C LEU A 137 10.19 0.27 2.57
N MET A 138 10.70 1.17 1.72
CA MET A 138 10.28 1.28 0.31
C MET A 138 10.52 -0.02 -0.48
N ARG A 139 11.60 -0.75 -0.19
CA ARG A 139 11.84 -2.07 -0.80
C ARG A 139 10.81 -3.11 -0.36
N LYS A 140 10.42 -3.12 0.92
CA LYS A 140 9.38 -4.01 1.42
C LYS A 140 8.04 -3.71 0.75
N GLN A 141 7.68 -2.44 0.64
CA GLN A 141 6.48 -1.99 -0.10
C GLN A 141 6.49 -2.53 -1.54
N LEU A 142 7.57 -2.25 -2.27
CA LEU A 142 7.69 -2.65 -3.67
C LEU A 142 7.54 -4.17 -3.82
N ASN A 143 8.09 -4.96 -2.90
CA ASN A 143 7.93 -6.41 -2.93
C ASN A 143 6.47 -6.86 -2.73
N ILE A 144 5.74 -6.22 -1.82
CA ILE A 144 4.30 -6.49 -1.60
C ILE A 144 3.53 -6.12 -2.88
N GLU A 145 3.79 -4.96 -3.47
CA GLU A 145 3.12 -4.49 -4.67
C GLU A 145 3.46 -5.34 -5.92
N MET A 146 4.70 -5.81 -6.07
CA MET A 146 5.10 -6.70 -7.17
C MET A 146 4.48 -8.09 -7.06
N ALA A 147 4.25 -8.59 -5.85
CA ALA A 147 3.56 -9.87 -5.62
C ALA A 147 2.09 -9.86 -6.12
N LEU A 148 1.55 -8.70 -6.50
CA LEU A 148 0.18 -8.52 -7.01
C LEU A 148 0.09 -8.61 -8.53
N VAL A 149 1.21 -8.38 -9.20
CA VAL A 149 1.30 -8.36 -10.67
C VAL A 149 1.75 -9.72 -11.21
N SER A 150 2.34 -10.57 -10.35
CA SER A 150 2.85 -11.91 -10.68
C SER A 150 1.84 -13.01 -10.38
#